data_AF-A0A447TBL8-F1
#
_entry.id   AF-A0A447TBL8-F1
#
_cell.length_a   1.000
_cell.length_b   1.000
_cell.length_c   1.000
_cell.angle_alpha   90.00
_cell.angle_beta   90.00
_cell.angle_gamma   90.00
#
_symmetry.space_group_name_H-M   'P 1'
#
loop_
_entity.id
_entity.type
_entity.pdbx_description
1 polymer ?
#
loop_
_entity_poly.entity_id
_entity_poly.type
_entity_poly.pdbx_seq_one_letter_code
_entity_poly.pdbx_strand_id
1 'polypeptide(L)'
;MRPLIATIRLDHLRHNYLQARAAHGDRALAVLKANAYGHGAVRCAQALADIADGFAVACLEEALELRAAGIANPILLLEGVFDAEELKAVDEHGLWMAVTSEEQLSMVEQSNPSRPFNVWLMLDSGMHREGFLPENYHQAWHRLQASGKAGGITKMTHFARADEPEIPMTFTQLEAFDAAVRGLPAGDESVANSAGILCHPRAQRNWGRVGIALYGVTPLPAGFGQGDALRR
;
A
#
# COMPACT_ATOMS: atom_id res chain seq x y z
N MET A 1 -12.41 -3.33 -37.99
CA MET A 1 -11.98 -3.24 -36.57
C MET A 1 -12.85 -4.19 -35.76
N ARG A 2 -12.28 -4.98 -34.84
CA ARG A 2 -13.06 -5.87 -33.96
C ARG A 2 -13.80 -5.01 -32.92
N PRO A 3 -15.12 -5.13 -32.73
CA PRO A 3 -15.88 -4.30 -31.79
C PRO A 3 -15.72 -4.78 -30.34
N LEU A 4 -14.49 -4.84 -29.84
CA LEU A 4 -14.15 -5.21 -28.47
C LEU A 4 -13.41 -4.04 -27.83
N ILE A 5 -14.12 -3.27 -27.00
CA ILE A 5 -13.63 -2.02 -26.42
C ILE A 5 -13.91 -2.03 -24.92
N ALA A 6 -12.89 -1.76 -24.12
CA ALA A 6 -13.04 -1.44 -22.70
C ALA A 6 -13.05 0.09 -22.53
N THR A 7 -14.13 0.64 -21.99
CA THR A 7 -14.26 2.09 -21.73
C THR A 7 -13.97 2.39 -20.28
N ILE A 8 -13.00 3.25 -20.00
CA ILE A 8 -12.59 3.63 -18.65
C ILE A 8 -13.14 5.02 -18.31
N ARG A 9 -13.92 5.12 -17.23
CA ARG A 9 -14.53 6.36 -16.73
C ARG A 9 -13.66 6.96 -15.61
N LEU A 10 -12.77 7.89 -15.97
CA LEU A 10 -11.80 8.47 -15.03
C LEU A 10 -12.44 9.40 -13.99
N ASP A 11 -13.61 9.95 -14.28
CA ASP A 11 -14.46 10.69 -13.36
C ASP A 11 -15.00 9.80 -12.23
N HIS A 12 -15.41 8.57 -12.53
CA HIS A 12 -15.80 7.57 -11.52
C HIS A 12 -14.60 7.14 -10.67
N LEU A 13 -13.43 6.96 -11.30
CA LEU A 13 -12.17 6.67 -10.58
C LEU A 13 -11.85 7.75 -9.52
N ARG A 14 -11.96 9.04 -9.90
CA ARG A 14 -11.77 10.18 -8.99
C ARG A 14 -12.80 10.18 -7.87
N HIS A 15 -14.08 9.97 -8.20
CA HIS A 15 -15.14 9.89 -7.21
C HIS A 15 -14.86 8.80 -6.17
N ASN A 16 -14.54 7.59 -6.62
CA ASN A 16 -14.27 6.44 -5.76
C ASN A 16 -13.05 6.65 -4.87
N TYR A 17 -11.98 7.25 -5.40
CA TYR A 17 -10.82 7.61 -4.60
C TYR A 17 -11.20 8.55 -3.45
N LEU A 18 -11.96 9.62 -3.73
CA LEU A 18 -12.39 10.58 -2.71
C LEU A 18 -13.30 9.93 -1.65
N GLN A 19 -14.21 9.05 -2.06
CA GLN A 19 -15.06 8.31 -1.11
C GLN A 19 -14.24 7.40 -0.20
N ALA A 20 -13.31 6.62 -0.77
CA ALA A 20 -12.46 5.72 0.01
C ALA A 20 -11.50 6.49 0.93
N ARG A 21 -10.93 7.61 0.46
CA ARG A 21 -10.07 8.50 1.24
C ARG A 21 -10.82 9.09 2.43
N ALA A 22 -12.04 9.60 2.22
CA ALA A 22 -12.88 10.10 3.29
C ALA A 22 -13.27 9.00 4.30
N ALA A 23 -13.63 7.80 3.81
CA ALA A 23 -13.97 6.67 4.67
C ALA A 23 -12.79 6.18 5.52
N HIS A 24 -11.56 6.30 5.02
CA HIS A 24 -10.37 5.91 5.78
C HIS A 24 -9.91 6.97 6.81
N GLY A 25 -10.26 8.25 6.63
CA GLY A 25 -9.76 9.35 7.48
C GLY A 25 -8.75 10.27 6.79
N ASP A 26 -9.02 10.60 5.53
CA ASP A 26 -8.38 11.67 4.73
C ASP A 26 -6.92 11.47 4.32
N ARG A 27 -6.39 10.23 4.42
CA ARG A 27 -5.12 9.83 3.78
C ARG A 27 -5.19 8.45 3.17
N ALA A 28 -4.95 8.33 1.86
CA ALA A 28 -4.93 7.04 1.17
C ALA A 28 -4.00 7.00 -0.04
N LEU A 29 -3.31 5.87 -0.23
CA LEU A 29 -2.60 5.55 -1.47
C LEU A 29 -3.56 4.90 -2.46
N ALA A 30 -3.58 5.39 -3.70
CA ALA A 30 -4.26 4.73 -4.82
C ALA A 30 -3.38 3.58 -5.35
N VAL A 31 -3.87 2.35 -5.26
CA VAL A 31 -3.13 1.15 -5.67
C VAL A 31 -3.33 0.91 -7.16
N LEU A 32 -2.29 1.14 -7.95
CA LEU A 32 -2.28 1.12 -9.42
C LEU A 32 -1.48 -0.05 -10.01
N LYS A 33 -1.15 -1.06 -9.20
CA LYS A 33 -0.45 -2.27 -9.67
C LYS A 33 -1.21 -3.01 -10.76
N ALA A 34 -0.50 -3.85 -11.49
CA ALA A 34 -0.98 -4.64 -12.63
C ALA A 34 -1.70 -3.77 -13.67
N ASN A 35 -1.04 -2.70 -14.12
CA ASN A 35 -1.60 -1.71 -15.05
C ASN A 35 -2.93 -1.10 -14.55
N ALA A 36 -2.98 -0.70 -13.28
CA ALA A 36 -4.19 -0.27 -12.58
C ALA A 36 -5.34 -1.28 -12.71
N TYR A 37 -5.07 -2.54 -12.37
CA TYR A 37 -6.05 -3.63 -12.48
C TYR A 37 -6.64 -3.71 -13.90
N GLY A 38 -5.81 -3.47 -14.92
CA GLY A 38 -6.18 -3.45 -16.34
C GLY A 38 -6.82 -2.14 -16.86
N HIS A 39 -6.95 -1.09 -16.04
CA HIS A 39 -7.60 0.18 -16.43
C HIS A 39 -6.63 1.19 -17.08
N GLY A 40 -5.31 0.94 -17.04
CA GLY A 40 -4.30 1.84 -17.58
C GLY A 40 -3.64 2.70 -16.50
N ALA A 41 -2.50 2.24 -15.95
CA ALA A 41 -1.84 2.84 -14.79
C ALA A 41 -1.53 4.33 -14.98
N VAL A 42 -0.88 4.71 -16.08
CA VAL A 42 -0.54 6.11 -16.38
C VAL A 42 -1.78 7.01 -16.43
N ARG A 43 -2.83 6.58 -17.13
CA ARG A 43 -4.06 7.36 -17.28
C ARG A 43 -4.81 7.51 -15.96
N CYS A 44 -4.85 6.45 -15.14
CA CYS A 44 -5.40 6.50 -13.80
C CYS A 44 -4.59 7.41 -12.88
N ALA A 45 -3.26 7.33 -12.90
CA ALA A 45 -2.39 8.17 -12.08
C ALA A 45 -2.54 9.66 -12.45
N GLN A 46 -2.52 10.01 -13.74
CA GLN A 46 -2.74 11.39 -14.20
C GLN A 46 -4.11 11.92 -13.78
N ALA A 47 -5.14 11.09 -13.82
CA ALA A 47 -6.49 11.45 -13.39
C ALA A 47 -6.62 11.62 -11.88
N LEU A 48 -5.66 11.19 -11.07
CA LEU A 48 -5.70 11.27 -9.61
C LEU A 48 -4.60 12.18 -9.04
N ALA A 49 -3.65 12.64 -9.85
CA ALA A 49 -2.42 13.31 -9.38
C ALA A 49 -2.66 14.56 -8.53
N ASP A 50 -3.73 15.30 -8.77
CA ASP A 50 -4.12 16.51 -8.03
C ASP A 50 -4.87 16.23 -6.72
N ILE A 51 -5.39 15.01 -6.52
CA ILE A 51 -6.20 14.65 -5.35
C ILE A 51 -5.60 13.53 -4.50
N ALA A 52 -4.71 12.71 -5.06
CA ALA A 52 -4.15 11.55 -4.39
C ALA A 52 -2.96 11.90 -3.49
N ASP A 53 -3.01 11.43 -2.24
CA ASP A 53 -1.91 11.58 -1.29
C ASP A 53 -0.66 10.79 -1.73
N GLY A 54 -0.84 9.79 -2.59
CA GLY A 54 0.22 9.02 -3.25
C GLY A 54 -0.33 7.81 -4.01
N PHE A 55 0.58 7.06 -4.61
CA PHE A 55 0.30 5.84 -5.35
C PHE A 55 1.03 4.63 -4.76
N ALA A 56 0.54 3.43 -5.05
CA ALA A 56 1.22 2.19 -4.71
C ALA A 56 1.19 1.22 -5.90
N VAL A 57 2.32 0.61 -6.20
CA VAL A 57 2.52 -0.34 -7.32
C VAL A 57 3.18 -1.62 -6.80
N ALA A 58 3.22 -2.69 -7.59
CA ALA A 58 3.81 -3.94 -7.16
C ALA A 58 5.35 -3.88 -7.17
N CYS A 59 5.93 -3.40 -8.27
CA CYS A 59 7.36 -3.47 -8.55
C CYS A 59 7.95 -2.15 -9.08
N LEU A 60 9.27 -2.12 -9.23
CA LEU A 60 10.01 -0.95 -9.68
C LEU A 60 9.59 -0.49 -11.09
N GLU A 61 9.38 -1.42 -12.02
CA GLU A 61 9.06 -1.10 -13.42
C GLU A 61 7.77 -0.30 -13.54
N GLU A 62 6.74 -0.66 -12.77
CA GLU A 62 5.49 0.09 -12.71
C GLU A 62 5.70 1.51 -12.14
N ALA A 63 6.57 1.68 -11.14
CA ALA A 63 6.88 3.00 -10.60
C ALA A 63 7.63 3.86 -11.62
N LEU A 64 8.59 3.26 -12.34
CA LEU A 64 9.35 3.95 -13.39
C LEU A 64 8.45 4.36 -14.56
N GLU A 65 7.47 3.53 -14.93
CA GLU A 65 6.46 3.91 -15.92
C GLU A 65 5.69 5.17 -15.50
N LEU A 66 5.24 5.23 -14.24
CA LEU A 66 4.56 6.42 -13.71
C LEU A 66 5.48 7.65 -13.66
N ARG A 67 6.74 7.48 -13.24
CA ARG A 67 7.74 8.57 -13.22
C ARG A 67 8.02 9.09 -14.63
N ALA A 68 8.19 8.22 -15.62
CA ALA A 68 8.39 8.58 -17.02
C ALA A 68 7.19 9.35 -17.59
N ALA A 69 5.97 9.08 -17.09
CA ALA A 69 4.76 9.80 -17.44
C ALA A 69 4.56 11.14 -16.69
N GLY A 70 5.55 11.57 -15.89
CA GLY A 70 5.55 12.85 -15.17
C GLY A 70 4.82 12.84 -13.82
N ILE A 71 4.50 11.66 -13.27
CA ILE A 71 3.87 11.57 -11.95
C ILE A 71 4.90 11.92 -10.87
N ALA A 72 4.67 13.04 -10.17
CA ALA A 72 5.53 13.54 -9.11
C ALA A 72 5.10 13.11 -7.70
N ASN A 73 3.86 12.64 -7.53
CA ASN A 73 3.33 12.18 -6.24
C ASN A 73 4.21 11.05 -5.65
N PRO A 74 4.14 10.82 -4.33
CA PRO A 74 4.73 9.63 -3.73
C PRO A 74 4.30 8.34 -4.42
N ILE A 75 5.22 7.38 -4.55
CA ILE A 75 4.95 6.05 -5.09
C ILE A 75 5.59 5.02 -4.16
N LEU A 76 4.78 4.12 -3.62
CA LEU A 76 5.20 2.99 -2.79
C LEU A 76 5.34 1.72 -3.64
N LEU A 77 6.51 1.08 -3.55
CA LEU A 77 6.72 -0.30 -4.00
C LEU A 77 6.19 -1.26 -2.93
N LEU A 78 5.06 -1.93 -3.19
CA LEU A 78 4.37 -2.76 -2.21
C LEU A 78 5.15 -4.02 -1.81
N GLU A 79 5.97 -4.53 -2.73
CA GLU A 79 6.77 -5.74 -2.53
C GLU A 79 8.25 -5.40 -2.25
N GLY A 80 8.58 -4.11 -2.17
CA GLY A 80 9.96 -3.66 -1.97
C GLY A 80 10.78 -3.74 -3.26
N VAL A 81 12.07 -4.01 -3.09
CA VAL A 81 13.01 -4.27 -4.18
C VAL A 81 13.29 -5.77 -4.29
N PHE A 82 13.58 -6.25 -5.50
CA PHE A 82 13.95 -7.66 -5.72
C PHE A 82 15.47 -7.86 -5.82
N ASP A 83 16.21 -6.81 -6.12
CA ASP A 83 17.68 -6.81 -6.19
C ASP A 83 18.24 -5.55 -5.50
N ALA A 84 19.44 -5.65 -4.92
CA ALA A 84 20.10 -4.52 -4.29
C ALA A 84 20.39 -3.37 -5.27
N GLU A 85 20.59 -3.65 -6.56
CA GLU A 85 20.81 -2.64 -7.59
C GLU A 85 19.58 -1.74 -7.80
N GLU A 86 18.37 -2.24 -7.55
CA GLU A 86 17.13 -1.47 -7.65
C GLU A 86 17.06 -0.31 -6.64
N LEU A 87 17.79 -0.42 -5.51
CA LEU A 87 17.84 0.64 -4.49
C LEU A 87 18.39 1.97 -5.06
N LYS A 88 19.23 1.90 -6.10
CA LYS A 88 19.70 3.09 -6.81
C LYS A 88 18.54 3.83 -7.47
N ALA A 89 17.66 3.10 -8.16
CA ALA A 89 16.48 3.69 -8.79
C ALA A 89 15.47 4.20 -7.76
N VAL A 90 15.32 3.50 -6.62
CA VAL A 90 14.51 3.97 -5.49
C VAL A 90 14.99 5.34 -5.00
N ASP A 91 16.29 5.52 -4.82
CA ASP A 91 16.87 6.79 -4.37
C ASP A 91 16.72 7.90 -5.43
N GLU A 92 17.14 7.61 -6.67
CA GLU A 92 17.10 8.55 -7.80
C GLU A 92 15.68 9.10 -8.06
N HIS A 93 14.66 8.23 -7.98
CA HIS A 93 13.27 8.60 -8.24
C HIS A 93 12.46 8.94 -6.98
N GLY A 94 13.09 8.95 -5.80
CA GLY A 94 12.46 9.26 -4.52
C GLY A 94 11.24 8.36 -4.24
N LEU A 95 11.38 7.07 -4.53
CA LEU A 95 10.33 6.09 -4.29
C LEU A 95 10.29 5.71 -2.80
N TRP A 96 9.11 5.31 -2.33
CA TRP A 96 8.94 4.63 -1.05
C TRP A 96 9.01 3.13 -1.30
N MET A 97 9.48 2.35 -0.34
CA MET A 97 9.62 0.91 -0.50
C MET A 97 9.15 0.16 0.73
N ALA A 98 8.46 -0.96 0.50
CA ALA A 98 8.27 -1.95 1.54
C ALA A 98 9.59 -2.68 1.83
N VAL A 99 9.74 -3.14 3.06
CA VAL A 99 10.74 -4.14 3.45
C VAL A 99 9.96 -5.30 4.07
N THR A 100 9.91 -6.42 3.36
CA THR A 100 9.08 -7.58 3.69
C THR A 100 9.89 -8.79 4.14
N SER A 101 11.20 -8.79 3.91
CA SER A 101 12.08 -9.92 4.18
C SER A 101 13.42 -9.49 4.78
N GLU A 102 14.09 -10.46 5.40
CA GLU A 102 15.45 -10.32 5.93
C GLU A 102 16.48 -9.99 4.85
N GLU A 103 16.25 -10.49 3.63
CA GLU A 103 17.10 -10.20 2.48
C GLU A 103 17.03 -8.72 2.10
N GLN A 104 15.82 -8.17 1.95
CA GLN A 104 15.62 -6.74 1.66
C GLN A 104 16.16 -5.85 2.79
N LEU A 105 15.99 -6.26 4.04
CA LEU A 105 16.60 -5.58 5.18
C LEU A 105 18.12 -5.51 5.05
N SER A 106 18.76 -6.64 4.73
CA SER A 106 20.20 -6.72 4.53
C SER A 106 20.67 -5.85 3.35
N MET A 107 19.90 -5.79 2.26
CA MET A 107 20.19 -4.90 1.13
C MET A 107 20.16 -3.43 1.57
N VAL A 108 19.17 -3.02 2.37
CA VAL A 108 19.08 -1.65 2.91
C VAL A 108 20.26 -1.34 3.82
N GLU A 109 20.65 -2.25 4.73
CA GLU A 109 21.79 -2.08 5.63
C GLU A 109 23.13 -1.89 4.88
N GLN A 110 23.29 -2.58 3.75
CA GLN A 110 24.51 -2.55 2.93
C GLN A 110 24.53 -1.39 1.93
N SER A 111 23.42 -0.69 1.76
CA SER A 111 23.28 0.40 0.80
C SER A 111 23.93 1.71 1.25
N ASN A 112 24.20 2.61 0.29
CA ASN A 112 24.66 3.96 0.58
C ASN A 112 23.86 5.02 -0.20
N PRO A 113 22.58 5.22 0.17
CA PRO A 113 21.73 6.16 -0.53
C PRO A 113 22.13 7.61 -0.24
N SER A 114 21.86 8.50 -1.18
CA SER A 114 22.11 9.94 -1.07
C SER A 114 21.25 10.60 0.02
N ARG A 115 20.11 9.99 0.34
CA ARG A 115 19.20 10.35 1.44
C ARG A 115 18.60 9.09 2.06
N PRO A 116 18.20 9.12 3.34
CA PRO A 116 17.51 7.99 3.94
C PRO A 116 16.21 7.64 3.19
N PHE A 117 15.97 6.35 2.96
CA PHE A 117 14.77 5.82 2.33
C PHE A 117 13.51 6.06 3.18
N ASN A 118 12.35 6.16 2.53
CA ASN A 118 11.06 6.06 3.20
C ASN A 118 10.61 4.59 3.17
N VAL A 119 10.70 3.92 4.32
CA VAL A 119 10.52 2.48 4.44
C VAL A 119 9.18 2.13 5.05
N TRP A 120 8.52 1.13 4.48
CA TRP A 120 7.31 0.52 5.00
C TRP A 120 7.63 -0.90 5.47
N LEU A 121 7.89 -1.08 6.76
CA LEU A 121 8.22 -2.39 7.32
C LEU A 121 6.97 -3.26 7.42
N MET A 122 6.97 -4.40 6.75
CA MET A 122 5.81 -5.28 6.66
C MET A 122 5.83 -6.35 7.75
N LEU A 123 4.75 -6.41 8.53
CA LEU A 123 4.45 -7.50 9.47
C LEU A 123 3.59 -8.54 8.76
N ASP A 124 3.95 -9.82 8.89
CA ASP A 124 3.00 -10.91 8.68
C ASP A 124 2.12 -11.05 9.94
N SER A 125 0.89 -10.53 9.86
CA SER A 125 -0.09 -10.62 10.94
C SER A 125 -0.98 -11.87 10.88
N GLY A 126 -0.71 -12.79 9.94
CA GLY A 126 -1.50 -14.01 9.73
C GLY A 126 -1.95 -14.26 8.29
N MET A 127 -1.46 -13.50 7.31
CA MET A 127 -1.72 -13.79 5.90
C MET A 127 -0.75 -14.84 5.35
N HIS A 128 0.44 -14.97 5.95
CA HIS A 128 1.46 -15.96 5.59
C HIS A 128 1.87 -15.90 4.11
N ARG A 129 2.03 -14.66 3.62
CA ARG A 129 2.51 -14.38 2.26
C ARG A 129 3.83 -13.64 2.26
N GLU A 130 3.87 -12.49 2.94
CA GLU A 130 5.02 -11.59 3.00
C GLU A 130 5.06 -10.90 4.37
N GLY A 131 6.25 -10.51 4.80
CA GLY A 131 6.46 -9.76 6.05
C GLY A 131 7.18 -10.56 7.13
N PHE A 132 7.70 -9.84 8.11
CA PHE A 132 8.34 -10.43 9.27
C PHE A 132 7.31 -11.02 10.22
N LEU A 133 7.62 -12.19 10.77
CA LEU A 133 6.83 -12.78 11.86
C LEU A 133 6.88 -11.88 13.11
N PRO A 134 5.82 -11.88 13.95
CA PRO A 134 5.74 -11.01 15.13
C PRO A 134 6.97 -11.06 16.05
N GLU A 135 7.53 -12.25 16.28
CA GLU A 135 8.71 -12.47 17.11
C GLU A 135 9.99 -11.80 16.57
N ASN A 136 10.07 -11.59 15.26
CA ASN A 136 11.23 -11.00 14.59
C ASN A 136 11.04 -9.51 14.26
N TYR A 137 9.81 -9.00 14.38
CA TYR A 137 9.44 -7.66 13.89
C TYR A 137 10.19 -6.53 14.61
N HIS A 138 10.30 -6.60 15.94
CA HIS A 138 11.04 -5.61 16.72
C HIS A 138 12.52 -5.57 16.33
N GLN A 139 13.15 -6.74 16.13
CA GLN A 139 14.55 -6.82 15.72
C GLN A 139 14.75 -6.18 14.34
N ALA A 140 13.89 -6.49 13.38
CA ALA A 140 13.93 -5.89 12.05
C ALA A 140 13.76 -4.36 12.10
N TRP A 141 12.82 -3.87 12.91
CA TRP A 141 12.61 -2.43 13.10
C TRP A 141 13.84 -1.73 13.68
N HIS A 142 14.45 -2.29 14.74
CA HIS A 142 15.64 -1.72 15.36
C HIS A 142 16.85 -1.72 14.44
N ARG A 143 16.99 -2.76 13.60
CA ARG A 143 18.04 -2.83 12.58
C ARG A 143 17.87 -1.77 11.50
N LEU A 144 16.66 -1.60 10.95
CA LEU A 144 16.37 -0.51 10.02
C LEU A 144 16.70 0.86 10.61
N GLN A 145 16.28 1.10 11.86
CA GLN A 145 16.57 2.35 12.56
C GLN A 145 18.08 2.56 12.75
N ALA A 146 18.78 1.54 13.27
CA ALA A 146 20.21 1.62 13.57
C ALA A 146 21.09 1.76 12.31
N SER A 147 20.62 1.29 11.16
CA SER A 147 21.32 1.47 9.88
C SER A 147 21.51 2.95 9.50
N GLY A 148 20.66 3.85 10.02
CA GLY A 148 20.60 5.25 9.60
C GLY A 148 20.17 5.44 8.13
N LYS A 149 19.78 4.36 7.44
CA LYS A 149 19.37 4.38 6.02
C LYS A 149 17.87 4.53 5.83
N ALA A 150 17.06 4.40 6.90
CA ALA A 150 15.63 4.66 6.89
C ALA A 150 15.35 6.00 7.59
N GLY A 151 14.76 6.97 6.87
CA GLY A 151 14.41 8.27 7.43
C GLY A 151 13.15 8.21 8.30
N GLY A 152 12.14 7.51 7.80
CA GLY A 152 10.91 7.16 8.52
C GLY A 152 10.55 5.69 8.26
N ILE A 153 9.98 5.04 9.27
CA ILE A 153 9.54 3.64 9.18
C ILE A 153 8.04 3.60 9.43
N THR A 154 7.27 3.43 8.35
CA THR A 154 5.83 3.14 8.42
C THR A 154 5.64 1.66 8.74
N LYS A 155 4.79 1.34 9.71
CA LYS A 155 4.48 -0.05 10.10
C LYS A 155 3.31 -0.54 9.26
N MET A 156 3.49 -1.60 8.47
CA MET A 156 2.50 -2.06 7.50
C MET A 156 2.10 -3.52 7.76
N THR A 157 0.85 -3.86 7.52
CA THR A 157 0.42 -5.26 7.31
C THR A 157 -0.69 -5.32 6.27
N HIS A 158 -1.19 -6.50 5.92
CA HIS A 158 -2.30 -6.68 4.98
C HIS A 158 -3.28 -7.75 5.48
N PHE A 159 -4.57 -7.44 5.39
CA PHE A 159 -5.61 -8.40 5.76
C PHE A 159 -5.77 -9.51 4.73
N ALA A 160 -5.94 -10.73 5.22
CA ALA A 160 -6.23 -11.91 4.41
C ALA A 160 -7.73 -12.03 4.05
N ARG A 161 -8.62 -11.62 4.97
CA ARG A 161 -10.07 -11.88 4.90
C ARG A 161 -10.92 -10.69 5.35
N ALA A 162 -10.48 -9.46 5.06
CA ALA A 162 -11.24 -8.26 5.41
C ALA A 162 -12.57 -8.13 4.65
N ASP A 163 -12.69 -8.85 3.54
CA ASP A 163 -13.90 -9.03 2.75
C ASP A 163 -14.93 -9.98 3.38
N GLU A 164 -14.61 -10.63 4.50
CA GLU A 164 -15.52 -11.51 5.22
C GLU A 164 -15.82 -10.96 6.62
N PRO A 165 -16.70 -9.94 6.78
CA PRO A 165 -16.87 -9.21 8.05
C PRO A 165 -17.36 -10.07 9.21
N GLU A 166 -18.00 -11.19 8.93
CA GLU A 166 -18.50 -12.14 9.92
C GLU A 166 -17.39 -13.05 10.47
N ILE A 167 -16.24 -13.11 9.79
CA ILE A 167 -15.11 -13.94 10.17
C ILE A 167 -14.16 -13.14 11.08
N PRO A 168 -13.77 -13.66 12.26
CA PRO A 168 -12.96 -12.92 13.22
C PRO A 168 -11.51 -12.68 12.79
N MET A 169 -11.05 -13.28 11.68
CA MET A 169 -9.67 -13.24 11.22
C MET A 169 -9.10 -11.82 11.13
N THR A 170 -9.86 -10.87 10.57
CA THR A 170 -9.42 -9.47 10.45
C THR A 170 -9.17 -8.83 11.82
N PHE A 171 -9.99 -9.18 12.81
CA PHE A 171 -9.79 -8.73 14.18
C PHE A 171 -8.55 -9.37 14.81
N THR A 172 -8.34 -10.68 14.61
CA THR A 172 -7.11 -11.37 15.06
C THR A 172 -5.85 -10.76 14.45
N GLN A 173 -5.86 -10.42 13.15
CA GLN A 173 -4.74 -9.75 12.49
C GLN A 173 -4.48 -8.34 13.06
N LEU A 174 -5.53 -7.60 13.40
CA LEU A 174 -5.40 -6.30 14.07
C LEU A 174 -4.77 -6.43 15.45
N GLU A 175 -5.21 -7.39 16.26
CA GLU A 175 -4.62 -7.64 17.58
C GLU A 175 -3.15 -8.06 17.48
N ALA A 176 -2.82 -8.94 16.53
CA ALA A 176 -1.45 -9.35 16.27
C ALA A 176 -0.57 -8.16 15.85
N PHE A 177 -1.09 -7.27 15.00
CA PHE A 177 -0.41 -6.04 14.60
C PHE A 177 -0.18 -5.11 15.79
N ASP A 178 -1.24 -4.78 16.54
CA ASP A 178 -1.18 -3.88 17.70
C ASP A 178 -0.24 -4.42 18.80
N ALA A 179 -0.16 -5.75 18.96
CA ALA A 179 0.79 -6.39 19.86
C ALA A 179 2.23 -6.29 19.34
N ALA A 180 2.48 -6.58 18.06
CA ALA A 180 3.82 -6.60 17.46
C ALA A 180 4.46 -5.20 17.32
N VAL A 181 3.65 -4.13 17.26
CA VAL A 181 4.18 -2.76 17.19
C VAL A 181 4.32 -2.08 18.55
N ARG A 182 3.81 -2.69 19.61
CA ARG A 182 3.76 -2.10 20.96
C ARG A 182 5.16 -1.86 21.51
N GLY A 183 5.40 -0.63 21.96
CA GLY A 183 6.69 -0.24 22.54
C GLY A 183 7.75 0.18 21.52
N LEU A 184 7.47 0.04 20.22
CA LEU A 184 8.24 0.75 19.20
C LEU A 184 7.89 2.26 19.25
N PRO A 185 8.83 3.14 18.86
CA PRO A 185 8.54 4.56 18.71
C PRO A 185 7.33 4.82 17.80
N ALA A 186 6.61 5.89 18.12
CA ALA A 186 5.49 6.37 17.33
C ALA A 186 5.92 6.63 15.87
N GLY A 187 5.01 6.36 14.95
CA GLY A 187 5.23 6.49 13.52
C GLY A 187 3.93 6.21 12.78
N ASP A 188 3.97 6.30 11.46
CA ASP A 188 2.81 6.01 10.64
C ASP A 188 2.51 4.50 10.59
N GLU A 189 1.23 4.16 10.51
CA GLU A 189 0.74 2.79 10.36
C GLU A 189 -0.16 2.65 9.13
N SER A 190 -0.14 1.47 8.50
CA SER A 190 -1.00 1.16 7.36
C SER A 190 -1.44 -0.29 7.32
N VAL A 191 -2.72 -0.54 7.58
CA VAL A 191 -3.28 -1.90 7.64
C VAL A 191 -4.43 -2.12 6.66
N ALA A 192 -5.18 -1.08 6.31
CA ALA A 192 -6.43 -1.19 5.58
C ALA A 192 -6.23 -1.28 4.05
N ASN A 193 -6.66 -2.40 3.47
CA ASN A 193 -6.96 -2.51 2.04
C ASN A 193 -8.39 -2.01 1.75
N SER A 194 -8.89 -2.13 0.51
CA SER A 194 -10.26 -1.72 0.14
C SER A 194 -11.34 -2.24 1.10
N ALA A 195 -11.29 -3.52 1.48
CA ALA A 195 -12.28 -4.09 2.40
C ALA A 195 -12.10 -3.56 3.83
N GLY A 196 -10.85 -3.42 4.28
CA GLY A 196 -10.52 -2.78 5.56
C GLY A 196 -11.10 -1.37 5.67
N ILE A 197 -10.95 -0.56 4.62
CA ILE A 197 -11.45 0.82 4.56
C ILE A 197 -12.98 0.88 4.67
N LEU A 198 -13.69 -0.03 3.98
CA LEU A 198 -15.16 0.04 3.88
C LEU A 198 -15.89 -0.63 5.05
N CYS A 199 -15.31 -1.66 5.65
CA CYS A 199 -15.99 -2.51 6.62
C CYS A 199 -15.42 -2.49 8.03
N HIS A 200 -14.18 -2.03 8.22
CA HIS A 200 -13.47 -2.18 9.48
C HIS A 200 -13.01 -0.82 10.00
N PRO A 201 -13.85 -0.04 10.69
CA PRO A 201 -13.45 1.26 11.25
C PRO A 201 -12.21 1.18 12.15
N ARG A 202 -12.02 0.03 12.84
CA ARG A 202 -10.83 -0.24 13.66
C ARG A 202 -9.54 -0.38 12.86
N ALA A 203 -9.61 -0.52 11.53
CA ALA A 203 -8.46 -0.57 10.63
C ALA A 203 -8.00 0.82 10.17
N GLN A 204 -8.73 1.90 10.52
CA GLN A 204 -8.26 3.26 10.28
C GLN A 204 -6.93 3.49 11.00
N ARG A 205 -5.93 3.91 10.22
CA ARG A 205 -4.58 4.27 10.66
C ARG A 205 -4.14 5.51 9.91
N ASN A 206 -2.84 5.77 9.83
CA ASN A 206 -2.28 6.94 9.15
C ASN A 206 -2.45 6.86 7.63
N TRP A 207 -2.38 5.66 7.04
CA TRP A 207 -2.49 5.45 5.60
C TRP A 207 -3.41 4.28 5.23
N GLY A 208 -4.39 4.57 4.36
CA GLY A 208 -5.21 3.56 3.69
C GLY A 208 -4.60 3.16 2.35
N ARG A 209 -4.87 1.95 1.87
CA ARG A 209 -4.44 1.49 0.54
C ARG A 209 -5.64 1.03 -0.28
N VAL A 210 -6.14 1.93 -1.14
CA VAL A 210 -7.35 1.68 -1.94
C VAL A 210 -7.00 1.05 -3.28
N GLY A 211 -7.38 -0.22 -3.45
CA GLY A 211 -7.19 -0.99 -4.68
C GLY A 211 -8.50 -1.19 -5.40
N ILE A 212 -9.10 -2.38 -5.29
CA ILE A 212 -10.28 -2.76 -6.08
C ILE A 212 -11.46 -1.76 -6.00
N ALA A 213 -11.66 -1.12 -4.85
CA ALA A 213 -12.71 -0.12 -4.65
C ALA A 213 -12.51 1.15 -5.50
N LEU A 214 -11.26 1.47 -5.88
CA LEU A 214 -10.94 2.57 -6.78
C LEU A 214 -11.65 2.41 -8.13
N TYR A 215 -11.83 1.17 -8.57
CA TYR A 215 -12.38 0.80 -9.87
C TYR A 215 -13.89 0.53 -9.84
N GLY A 216 -14.58 0.95 -8.77
CA GLY A 216 -16.04 0.79 -8.65
C GLY A 216 -16.49 -0.66 -8.36
N VAL A 217 -15.55 -1.52 -7.98
CA VAL A 217 -15.81 -2.92 -7.66
C VAL A 217 -15.79 -3.10 -6.15
N THR A 218 -16.90 -3.59 -5.60
CA THR A 218 -16.99 -3.90 -4.17
C THR A 218 -16.03 -5.05 -3.85
N PRO A 219 -15.22 -4.93 -2.78
CA PRO A 219 -14.43 -6.06 -2.29
C PRO A 219 -15.28 -7.05 -1.48
N LEU A 220 -16.55 -6.75 -1.22
CA LEU A 220 -17.39 -7.48 -0.28
C LEU A 220 -18.34 -8.46 -0.96
N PRO A 221 -18.77 -9.54 -0.26
CA PRO A 221 -19.84 -10.43 -0.68
C PRO A 221 -21.14 -9.68 -0.97
N ALA A 222 -21.99 -10.30 -1.80
CA ALA A 222 -23.32 -9.77 -2.07
C ALA A 222 -24.14 -9.63 -0.77
N GLY A 223 -24.86 -8.52 -0.63
CA GLY A 223 -25.68 -8.22 0.56
C GLY A 223 -25.04 -7.23 1.54
N PHE A 224 -23.75 -6.90 1.39
CA PHE A 224 -23.07 -5.87 2.20
C PHE A 224 -23.11 -4.50 1.50
N GLY A 225 -23.94 -3.59 2.02
CA GLY A 225 -24.22 -2.28 1.42
C GLY A 225 -23.09 -1.24 1.54
N GLN A 226 -22.02 -1.53 2.30
CA GLN A 226 -20.88 -0.63 2.46
C GLN A 226 -20.14 -0.35 1.13
N GLY A 227 -20.28 -1.23 0.14
CA GLY A 227 -19.73 -1.03 -1.21
C GLY A 227 -20.66 -0.28 -2.18
N ASP A 228 -21.91 0.01 -1.81
CA ASP A 228 -22.90 0.56 -2.76
C ASP A 228 -22.59 1.98 -3.20
N ALA A 229 -21.86 2.75 -2.39
CA ALA A 229 -21.40 4.09 -2.74
C ALA A 229 -20.39 4.10 -3.90
N LEU A 230 -19.72 2.97 -4.19
CA LEU A 230 -18.71 2.84 -5.24
C LEU A 230 -19.31 2.60 -6.64
N ARG A 231 -20.61 2.33 -6.75
CA ARG A 231 -21.29 1.94 -8.00
C ARG A 231 -21.83 3.12 -8.82
N ARG A 232 -21.56 4.35 -8.40
CA ARG A 232 -22.10 5.55 -9.06
C ARG A 232 -21.20 6.06 -10.18
#